data_AF-A0A0N5AL18-F1
#
_entry.id   AF-A0A0N5AL18-F1
#
_cell.length_a   1.000
_cell.length_b   1.000
_cell.length_c   1.000
_cell.angle_alpha   90.00
_cell.angle_beta   90.00
_cell.angle_gamma   90.00
#
_symmetry.space_group_name_H-M   'P 1'
#
loop_
_entity.id
_entity.type
_entity.pdbx_description
1 polymer ?
#
loop_
_entity_poly.entity_id
_entity_poly.type
_entity_poly.pdbx_seq_one_letter_code
_entity_poly.pdbx_strand_id
1 'polypeptide(L)'
;MASYLSQRVQSLFEFVFPGECLDEMLFKLNIFHPRCTSLVLSRGLGLGITVASVLLFVPQIVKIHMARSGKGVSLPSQLLGLLACFGTFAYSYANNFVFSQWGDSLFIFIQMIVVVMQILYFDSMIIAAFGFLALCSLAVLALIYQLIPLHILTLLQASTIFIVAVAKVFSLLDVLHEYLRLSKKLETWYWMARVIAYFKSIPSRTSEYLKSLASDYKTAVVDVVKDGRAKPVKAAMCSAVLVGLAYAYKTNPTERDVLNEFVKKRQLLVTLPNTIHKREADEALRLRTDFLNQNSLQYIDCFFFSLLLKLPYDKDVRIYESQDKNIRNWWFKEIYQNLIDVGAFGKWYRLRECFSNYDINNEELQDLPDDKKP
;
A
#
# COMPACT_ATOMS: atom_id res chain seq x y z
N MET A 1 -12.44 -33.54 -13.40
CA MET A 1 -11.68 -32.26 -13.54
C MET A 1 -12.25 -31.17 -12.61
N ALA A 2 -13.57 -30.98 -12.54
CA ALA A 2 -14.20 -30.01 -11.61
C ALA A 2 -13.93 -30.30 -10.11
N SER A 3 -13.94 -31.58 -9.70
CA SER A 3 -13.63 -31.97 -8.30
C SER A 3 -12.19 -31.67 -7.91
N TYR A 4 -11.22 -31.90 -8.81
CA TYR A 4 -9.80 -31.62 -8.59
C TYR A 4 -9.50 -30.12 -8.49
N LEU A 5 -10.17 -29.31 -9.33
CA LEU A 5 -10.10 -27.85 -9.28
C LEU A 5 -10.70 -27.30 -7.99
N SER A 6 -11.86 -27.80 -7.57
CA SER A 6 -12.50 -27.42 -6.30
C SER A 6 -11.59 -27.69 -5.09
N GLN A 7 -10.93 -28.84 -5.07
CA GLN A 7 -10.04 -29.24 -3.97
C GLN A 7 -8.77 -28.38 -3.91
N ARG A 8 -8.20 -28.04 -5.07
CA ARG A 8 -7.06 -27.10 -5.18
C ARG A 8 -7.45 -25.70 -4.72
N VAL A 9 -8.61 -25.21 -5.13
CA VAL A 9 -9.11 -23.89 -4.74
C VAL A 9 -9.29 -23.82 -3.23
N GLN A 10 -9.92 -24.84 -2.62
CA GLN A 10 -10.12 -24.91 -1.17
C GLN A 10 -8.80 -24.92 -0.38
N SER A 11 -7.80 -25.68 -0.84
CA SER A 11 -6.46 -25.69 -0.22
C SER A 11 -5.74 -24.34 -0.34
N LEU A 12 -5.99 -23.58 -1.42
CA LEU A 12 -5.42 -22.24 -1.61
C LEU A 12 -6.08 -21.23 -0.68
N PHE A 13 -7.39 -21.35 -0.48
CA PHE A 13 -8.14 -20.53 0.47
C PHE A 13 -7.72 -20.81 1.91
N GLU A 14 -7.55 -22.06 2.33
CA GLU A 14 -7.04 -22.40 3.67
C GLU A 14 -5.59 -21.94 3.90
N PHE A 15 -4.77 -21.88 2.84
CA PHE A 15 -3.41 -21.35 2.92
C PHE A 15 -3.38 -19.83 3.15
N VAL A 16 -4.27 -19.08 2.48
CA VAL A 16 -4.39 -17.62 2.61
C VAL A 16 -5.14 -17.22 3.89
N PHE A 17 -6.15 -18.00 4.27
CA PHE A 17 -7.01 -17.81 5.43
C PHE A 17 -6.81 -18.97 6.42
N PRO A 18 -5.79 -18.92 7.28
CA PRO A 18 -5.51 -20.00 8.22
C PRO A 18 -6.54 -20.09 9.35
N GLY A 19 -6.96 -21.31 9.68
CA GLY A 19 -7.87 -21.60 10.81
C GLY A 19 -9.30 -21.08 10.61
N GLU A 20 -9.95 -20.65 11.70
CA GLU A 20 -11.32 -20.11 11.68
C GLU A 20 -11.45 -18.74 11.01
N CYS A 21 -10.35 -18.16 10.52
CA CYS A 21 -10.37 -16.83 9.89
C CYS A 21 -11.11 -16.81 8.55
N LEU A 22 -11.19 -17.94 7.84
CA LEU A 22 -12.01 -18.05 6.64
C LEU A 22 -13.49 -17.90 7.02
N ASP A 23 -13.93 -18.59 8.06
CA ASP A 23 -15.33 -18.58 8.48
C ASP A 23 -15.74 -17.25 9.11
N GLU A 24 -14.86 -16.67 9.92
CA GLU A 24 -15.09 -15.38 10.56
C GLU A 24 -15.16 -14.23 9.54
N MET A 25 -14.28 -14.20 8.54
CA MET A 25 -14.25 -13.12 7.55
C MET A 25 -15.27 -13.30 6.42
N LEU A 26 -15.50 -14.54 5.96
CA LEU A 26 -16.25 -14.82 4.73
C LEU A 26 -17.69 -15.28 5.03
N PHE A 27 -17.91 -16.11 6.05
CA PHE A 27 -19.25 -16.58 6.45
C PHE A 27 -19.92 -15.67 7.50
N LYS A 28 -19.17 -15.07 8.44
CA LYS A 28 -19.70 -14.09 9.41
C LYS A 28 -19.54 -12.63 8.98
N LEU A 29 -18.98 -12.37 7.80
CA LEU A 29 -18.75 -11.02 7.23
C LEU A 29 -18.00 -10.06 8.17
N ASN A 30 -17.17 -10.58 9.09
CA ASN A 30 -16.40 -9.79 10.05
C ASN A 30 -15.01 -9.47 9.49
N ILE A 31 -14.99 -8.75 8.36
CA ILE A 31 -13.79 -8.53 7.52
C ILE A 31 -12.67 -7.76 8.27
N PHE A 32 -13.02 -6.99 9.31
CA PHE A 32 -12.08 -6.17 10.06
C PHE A 32 -11.70 -6.73 11.43
N HIS A 33 -11.86 -8.04 11.65
CA HIS A 33 -11.41 -8.65 12.89
C HIS A 33 -9.89 -8.40 13.06
N PRO A 34 -9.43 -7.77 14.16
CA PRO A 34 -8.05 -7.28 14.30
C PRO A 34 -6.97 -8.38 14.16
N ARG A 35 -7.27 -9.60 14.65
CA ARG A 35 -6.37 -10.74 14.58
C ARG A 35 -6.33 -11.41 13.20
N CYS A 36 -7.49 -11.70 12.60
CA CYS A 36 -7.57 -12.36 11.31
C CYS A 36 -7.13 -11.45 10.14
N THR A 37 -7.49 -10.16 10.18
CA THR A 37 -7.12 -9.22 9.10
C THR A 37 -5.61 -9.06 8.99
N SER A 38 -4.92 -8.85 10.11
CA SER A 38 -3.45 -8.69 10.14
C SER A 38 -2.75 -9.97 9.66
N LEU A 39 -3.28 -11.14 10.04
CA LEU A 39 -2.71 -12.43 9.65
C LEU A 39 -2.88 -12.73 8.15
N VAL A 40 -4.09 -12.52 7.61
CA VAL A 40 -4.39 -12.68 6.18
C VAL A 40 -3.62 -11.66 5.35
N LEU A 41 -3.53 -10.40 5.82
CA LEU A 41 -2.76 -9.37 5.14
C LEU A 41 -1.27 -9.72 5.08
N SER A 42 -0.69 -10.19 6.19
CA SER A 42 0.72 -10.62 6.24
C SER A 42 1.00 -11.80 5.30
N ARG A 43 0.10 -12.80 5.26
CA ARG A 43 0.19 -13.95 4.33
C ARG A 43 0.00 -13.54 2.88
N GLY A 44 -0.95 -12.65 2.60
CA GLY A 44 -1.19 -12.09 1.28
C GLY A 44 0.00 -11.29 0.75
N LEU A 45 0.61 -10.46 1.60
CA LEU A 45 1.84 -9.74 1.25
C LEU A 45 3.02 -10.69 0.99
N GLY A 46 3.22 -11.71 1.84
CA GLY A 46 4.26 -12.73 1.64
C GLY A 46 4.10 -13.51 0.32
N LEU A 47 2.86 -13.87 -0.02
CA LEU A 47 2.54 -14.46 -1.32
C LEU A 47 2.80 -13.51 -2.49
N GLY A 48 2.41 -12.23 -2.34
CA GLY A 48 2.69 -11.20 -3.33
C GLY A 48 4.20 -11.02 -3.60
N ILE A 49 5.00 -11.00 -2.54
CA ILE A 49 6.48 -10.95 -2.63
C ILE A 49 7.02 -12.20 -3.31
N THR A 50 6.51 -13.38 -2.95
CA THR A 50 6.91 -14.66 -3.56
C THR A 50 6.59 -14.71 -5.06
N VAL A 51 5.43 -14.19 -5.49
CA VAL A 51 5.07 -14.10 -6.92
C VAL A 51 5.95 -13.08 -7.63
N ALA A 52 6.20 -11.92 -7.01
CA ALA A 52 7.07 -10.90 -7.57
C ALA A 52 8.53 -11.39 -7.74
N SER A 53 9.01 -12.25 -6.84
CA SER A 53 10.38 -12.74 -6.87
C SER A 53 10.71 -13.59 -8.11
N VAL A 54 9.71 -14.22 -8.72
CA VAL A 54 9.83 -14.95 -9.99
C VAL A 54 10.35 -14.07 -11.13
N LEU A 55 10.08 -12.76 -11.09
CA LEU A 55 10.44 -11.82 -12.15
C LEU A 55 11.67 -10.96 -11.85
N LEU A 56 12.21 -10.99 -10.61
CA LEU A 56 13.24 -10.06 -10.16
C LEU A 56 14.54 -10.11 -10.98
N PHE A 57 15.03 -11.32 -11.30
CA PHE A 57 16.31 -11.49 -12.00
C PHE A 57 16.13 -11.82 -13.49
N VAL A 58 14.90 -11.98 -13.97
CA VAL A 58 14.59 -12.20 -15.39
C VAL A 58 15.17 -11.12 -16.31
N PRO A 59 15.09 -9.80 -16.00
CA PRO A 59 15.71 -8.77 -16.83
C PRO A 59 17.24 -8.93 -16.92
N GLN A 60 17.89 -9.38 -15.84
CA GLN A 60 19.34 -9.59 -15.82
C GLN A 60 19.74 -10.83 -16.63
N ILE A 61 19.00 -11.93 -16.51
CA ILE A 61 19.15 -13.16 -17.31
C ILE A 61 19.07 -12.82 -18.81
N VAL A 62 18.04 -12.06 -19.21
CA VAL A 62 17.86 -11.65 -20.61
C VAL A 62 19.00 -10.76 -21.08
N LYS A 63 19.44 -9.78 -20.28
CA LYS A 63 20.55 -8.89 -20.63
C LYS A 63 21.86 -9.65 -20.88
N ILE A 64 22.22 -10.59 -20.01
CA ILE A 64 23.45 -11.40 -20.16
C ILE A 64 23.35 -12.27 -21.41
N HIS A 65 22.20 -12.92 -21.63
CA HIS A 65 21.99 -13.76 -22.80
C HIS A 65 22.07 -12.97 -24.12
N MET A 66 21.46 -11.78 -24.16
CA MET A 66 21.51 -10.89 -25.34
C MET A 66 22.92 -10.35 -25.59
N ALA A 67 23.65 -9.98 -24.54
CA ALA A 67 25.02 -9.47 -24.66
C ALA A 67 26.05 -10.56 -24.98
N ARG A 68 25.71 -11.85 -24.79
CA ARG A 68 26.63 -13.01 -24.92
C ARG A 68 27.94 -12.85 -24.14
N SER A 69 27.91 -12.08 -23.04
CA SER A 69 29.07 -11.79 -22.21
C SER A 69 28.64 -11.47 -20.78
N GLY A 70 29.40 -11.97 -19.81
CA GLY A 70 29.25 -11.62 -18.39
C GLY A 70 29.96 -10.34 -17.97
N LYS A 71 30.62 -9.63 -18.90
CA LYS A 71 31.37 -8.40 -18.61
C LYS A 71 30.44 -7.31 -18.06
N GLY A 72 30.79 -6.75 -16.90
CA GLY A 72 30.00 -5.73 -16.20
C GLY A 72 29.16 -6.25 -15.03
N VAL A 73 29.20 -7.55 -14.73
CA VAL A 73 28.58 -8.15 -13.53
C VAL A 73 29.65 -8.87 -12.71
N SER A 74 29.71 -8.55 -11.42
CA SER A 74 30.66 -9.14 -10.46
C SER A 74 30.31 -10.59 -10.14
N LEU A 75 31.11 -11.56 -10.60
CA LEU A 75 30.94 -12.99 -10.26
C LEU A 75 31.02 -13.27 -8.74
N PRO A 76 32.00 -12.73 -7.98
CA PRO A 76 32.08 -12.95 -6.53
C PRO A 76 30.83 -12.45 -5.79
N SER A 77 30.29 -11.30 -6.19
CA SER A 77 29.04 -10.78 -5.62
C SER A 77 27.86 -11.71 -5.89
N GLN A 78 27.76 -12.32 -7.07
CA GLN A 78 26.63 -13.21 -7.37
C GLN A 78 26.75 -14.55 -6.63
N LEU A 79 27.97 -15.07 -6.43
CA LEU A 79 28.20 -16.27 -5.62
C LEU A 79 27.85 -16.05 -4.14
N LEU A 80 28.23 -14.90 -3.56
CA LEU A 80 27.83 -14.54 -2.20
C LEU A 80 26.32 -14.32 -2.07
N GLY A 81 25.69 -13.69 -3.07
CA GLY A 81 24.24 -13.55 -3.13
C GLY A 81 23.49 -14.90 -3.20
N LEU A 82 24.05 -15.86 -3.95
CA LEU A 82 23.52 -17.22 -4.04
C LEU A 82 23.63 -17.96 -2.69
N LEU A 83 24.78 -17.85 -2.01
CA LEU A 83 25.00 -18.46 -0.69
C LEU A 83 24.03 -17.90 0.36
N ALA A 84 23.81 -16.59 0.34
CA ALA A 84 22.84 -15.92 1.20
C ALA A 84 21.40 -16.45 0.99
N CYS A 85 20.95 -16.53 -0.27
CA CYS A 85 19.62 -17.03 -0.60
C CYS A 85 19.47 -18.52 -0.25
N PHE A 86 20.52 -19.32 -0.49
CA PHE A 86 20.56 -20.73 -0.09
C PHE A 86 20.43 -20.88 1.43
N GLY A 87 21.12 -20.04 2.22
CA GLY A 87 21.01 -20.04 3.68
C GLY A 87 19.59 -19.83 4.18
N THR A 88 18.90 -18.80 3.67
CA THR A 88 17.50 -18.48 4.05
C THR A 88 16.53 -19.58 3.63
N PHE A 89 16.67 -20.10 2.40
CA PHE A 89 15.88 -21.21 1.89
C PHE A 89 16.10 -22.49 2.72
N ALA A 90 17.37 -22.89 2.91
CA ALA A 90 17.74 -24.15 3.54
C ALA A 90 17.33 -24.22 5.02
N TYR A 91 17.56 -23.15 5.78
CA TYR A 91 17.14 -23.10 7.18
C TYR A 91 15.61 -23.13 7.30
N SER A 92 14.90 -22.38 6.46
CA SER A 92 13.44 -22.29 6.53
C SER A 92 12.76 -23.59 6.10
N TYR A 93 13.35 -24.29 5.12
CA TYR A 93 12.96 -25.65 4.74
C TYR A 93 13.22 -26.65 5.89
N ALA A 94 14.41 -26.61 6.52
CA ALA A 94 14.77 -27.52 7.61
C ALA A 94 13.90 -27.34 8.87
N ASN A 95 13.43 -26.12 9.16
CA ASN A 95 12.52 -25.84 10.28
C ASN A 95 11.04 -26.05 9.93
N ASN A 96 10.71 -26.55 8.74
CA ASN A 96 9.34 -26.77 8.27
C ASN A 96 8.46 -25.51 8.33
N PHE A 97 9.03 -24.36 7.99
CA PHE A 97 8.26 -23.12 7.92
C PHE A 97 7.32 -23.10 6.72
N VAL A 98 6.25 -22.30 6.83
CA VAL A 98 5.24 -22.19 5.78
C VAL A 98 5.87 -21.62 4.52
N PHE A 99 5.56 -22.20 3.35
CA PHE A 99 6.14 -21.83 2.06
C PHE A 99 6.15 -20.32 1.78
N SER A 100 5.11 -19.58 2.18
CA SER A 100 5.02 -18.13 1.99
C SER A 100 6.13 -17.33 2.68
N GLN A 101 6.85 -17.91 3.64
CA GLN A 101 7.92 -17.23 4.39
C GLN A 101 9.29 -17.35 3.72
N TRP A 102 9.48 -18.34 2.84
CA TRP A 102 10.79 -18.67 2.26
C TRP A 102 10.76 -18.95 0.75
N GLY A 103 9.57 -19.06 0.15
CA GLY A 103 9.40 -19.36 -1.26
C GLY A 103 10.01 -18.29 -2.17
N ASP A 104 10.03 -17.04 -1.72
CA ASP A 104 10.72 -15.94 -2.40
C ASP A 104 12.22 -16.24 -2.59
N SER A 105 12.87 -16.72 -1.53
CA SER A 105 14.30 -17.08 -1.51
C SER A 105 14.60 -18.29 -2.40
N LEU A 106 13.68 -19.26 -2.50
CA LEU A 106 13.81 -20.40 -3.43
C LEU A 106 13.79 -19.94 -4.89
N PHE A 107 12.85 -19.08 -5.28
CA PHE A 107 12.77 -18.60 -6.66
C PHE A 107 13.96 -17.71 -7.04
N ILE A 108 14.44 -16.90 -6.12
CA ILE A 108 15.67 -16.11 -6.31
C ILE A 108 16.88 -17.04 -6.44
N PHE A 109 17.00 -18.07 -5.60
CA PHE A 109 18.08 -19.05 -5.66
C PHE A 109 18.16 -19.75 -7.03
N ILE A 110 17.02 -20.22 -7.56
CA ILE A 110 16.96 -20.84 -8.90
C ILE A 110 17.42 -19.86 -9.98
N GLN A 111 16.93 -18.62 -9.96
CA GLN A 111 17.32 -17.60 -10.94
C GLN A 111 18.80 -17.20 -10.83
N MET A 112 19.35 -17.16 -9.61
CA MET A 112 20.75 -16.85 -9.35
C MET A 112 21.68 -17.96 -9.87
N ILE A 113 21.28 -19.24 -9.78
CA ILE A 113 21.99 -20.35 -10.45
C ILE A 113 22.07 -20.08 -11.95
N VAL A 114 20.95 -19.71 -12.58
CA VAL A 114 20.90 -19.42 -14.02
C VAL A 114 21.80 -18.24 -14.38
N VAL A 115 21.82 -17.17 -13.58
CA VAL A 115 22.69 -16.00 -13.80
C VAL A 115 24.17 -16.39 -13.71
N VAL A 116 24.58 -17.09 -12.63
CA VAL A 116 25.98 -17.49 -12.44
C VAL A 116 26.43 -18.48 -13.52
N MET A 117 25.57 -19.43 -13.88
CA MET A 117 25.82 -20.39 -14.96
C MET A 117 26.04 -19.66 -16.30
N GLN A 118 25.21 -18.66 -16.63
CA GLN A 118 25.40 -17.87 -17.85
C GLN A 118 26.71 -17.06 -17.84
N ILE A 119 27.08 -16.46 -16.71
CA ILE A 119 28.35 -15.72 -16.57
C ILE A 119 29.53 -16.66 -16.87
N LEU A 120 29.56 -17.83 -16.23
CA LEU A 120 30.65 -18.81 -16.41
C LEU A 120 30.68 -19.40 -17.83
N TYR A 121 29.50 -19.66 -18.42
CA TYR A 121 29.39 -20.20 -19.77
C TYR A 121 29.89 -19.20 -20.83
N PHE A 122 29.52 -17.92 -20.72
CA PHE A 122 29.93 -16.88 -21.68
C PHE A 122 31.37 -16.39 -21.51
N ASP A 123 31.99 -16.60 -20.34
CA ASP A 123 33.42 -16.32 -20.12
C ASP A 123 34.33 -17.49 -20.56
N SER A 124 33.79 -18.41 -21.37
CA SER A 124 34.48 -19.61 -21.91
C SER A 124 34.94 -20.63 -20.85
N MET A 125 34.42 -20.54 -19.62
CA MET A 125 34.72 -21.47 -18.52
C MET A 125 33.64 -22.56 -18.40
N ILE A 126 33.42 -23.32 -19.47
CA ILE A 126 32.33 -24.31 -19.57
C ILE A 126 32.43 -25.39 -18.48
N ILE A 127 33.64 -25.88 -18.18
CA ILE A 127 33.87 -26.89 -17.13
C ILE A 127 33.45 -26.35 -15.76
N ALA A 128 33.77 -25.08 -15.46
CA ALA A 128 33.38 -24.45 -14.21
C ALA A 128 31.85 -24.26 -14.12
N ALA A 129 31.17 -23.98 -15.24
CA ALA A 129 29.72 -23.86 -15.28
C ALA A 129 29.01 -25.19 -14.93
N PHE A 130 29.46 -26.31 -15.51
CA PHE A 130 28.93 -27.64 -15.18
C PHE A 130 29.30 -28.07 -13.75
N GLY A 131 30.52 -27.79 -13.30
CA GLY A 131 30.95 -28.05 -11.92
C GLY A 131 30.14 -27.27 -10.89
N PHE A 132 29.82 -26.01 -11.19
CA PHE A 132 28.95 -25.18 -10.36
C PHE A 132 27.52 -25.73 -10.28
N LEU A 133 26.93 -26.13 -11.42
CA LEU A 133 25.60 -26.73 -11.43
C LEU A 133 25.58 -28.04 -10.62
N ALA A 134 26.60 -28.88 -10.77
CA ALA A 134 26.76 -30.11 -9.98
C ALA A 134 26.86 -29.80 -8.48
N LEU A 135 27.66 -28.81 -8.08
CA LEU A 135 27.79 -28.36 -6.69
C LEU A 135 26.44 -27.89 -6.11
N CYS A 136 25.70 -27.06 -6.84
CA CYS A 136 24.37 -26.60 -6.41
C CYS A 136 23.38 -27.76 -6.28
N SER A 137 23.39 -28.71 -7.22
CA SER A 137 22.52 -29.89 -7.14
C SER A 137 22.86 -30.77 -5.93
N LEU A 138 24.16 -30.97 -5.64
CA LEU A 138 24.63 -31.70 -4.47
C LEU A 138 24.21 -31.01 -3.18
N ALA A 139 24.31 -29.68 -3.11
CA ALA A 139 23.89 -28.90 -1.93
C ALA A 139 22.38 -29.03 -1.67
N VAL A 140 21.54 -29.01 -2.72
CA VAL A 140 20.10 -29.22 -2.61
C VAL A 140 19.79 -30.67 -2.20
N LEU A 141 20.48 -31.66 -2.75
CA LEU A 141 20.31 -33.06 -2.35
C LEU A 141 20.72 -33.26 -0.88
N ALA A 142 21.84 -32.70 -0.45
CA ALA A 142 22.30 -32.77 0.94
C ALA A 142 21.27 -32.13 1.92
N LEU A 143 20.58 -31.08 1.49
CA LEU A 143 19.47 -30.48 2.24
C LEU A 143 18.25 -31.41 2.32
N ILE A 144 17.83 -31.99 1.19
CA ILE A 144 16.65 -32.89 1.13
C ILE A 144 16.87 -34.15 1.98
N TYR A 145 18.06 -34.73 1.93
CA TYR A 145 18.44 -35.89 2.72
C TYR A 145 18.84 -35.56 4.17
N GLN A 146 18.72 -34.29 4.59
CA GLN A 146 19.03 -33.83 5.94
C GLN A 146 20.47 -34.15 6.40
N LEU A 147 21.43 -34.18 5.47
CA LEU A 147 22.85 -34.40 5.79
C LEU A 147 23.48 -33.20 6.51
N ILE A 148 22.90 -32.01 6.37
CA ILE A 148 23.42 -30.77 6.94
C ILE A 148 22.77 -30.55 8.31
N PRO A 149 23.54 -30.48 9.41
CA PRO A 149 22.97 -30.29 10.73
C PRO A 149 22.44 -28.86 10.92
N LEU A 150 21.37 -28.74 11.70
CA LEU A 150 20.60 -27.49 11.85
C LEU A 150 21.45 -26.30 12.35
N HIS A 151 22.46 -26.53 13.18
CA HIS A 151 23.33 -25.47 13.71
C HIS A 151 24.18 -24.78 12.65
N ILE A 152 24.54 -25.49 11.57
CA ILE A 152 25.26 -24.89 10.43
C ILE A 152 24.31 -24.01 9.63
N LEU A 153 23.07 -24.47 9.43
CA LEU A 153 22.03 -23.72 8.74
C LEU A 153 21.61 -22.47 9.52
N THR A 154 21.50 -22.55 10.86
CA THR A 154 21.19 -21.39 11.71
C THR A 154 22.28 -20.34 11.65
N LEU A 155 23.56 -20.76 11.71
CA LEU A 155 24.71 -19.87 11.59
C LEU A 155 24.74 -19.19 10.22
N LEU A 156 24.52 -19.96 9.15
CA LEU A 156 24.47 -19.45 7.78
C LEU A 156 23.34 -18.43 7.60
N GLN A 157 22.15 -18.70 8.16
CA GLN A 157 21.05 -17.73 8.18
C GLN A 157 21.40 -16.47 8.97
N ALA A 158 21.99 -16.61 10.16
CA ALA A 158 22.39 -15.45 10.98
C ALA A 158 23.41 -14.55 10.26
N SER A 159 24.33 -15.15 9.51
CA SER A 159 25.33 -14.41 8.71
C SER A 159 24.82 -13.87 7.38
N THR A 160 23.58 -14.18 6.97
CA THR A 160 23.06 -13.82 5.63
C THR A 160 23.08 -12.32 5.38
N ILE A 161 22.67 -11.50 6.36
CA ILE A 161 22.68 -10.03 6.24
C ILE A 161 24.11 -9.52 5.98
N PHE A 162 25.09 -10.06 6.70
CA PHE A 162 26.49 -9.70 6.52
C PHE A 162 27.02 -10.15 5.15
N ILE A 163 26.72 -11.38 4.72
CA ILE A 163 27.11 -11.92 3.40
C ILE A 163 26.56 -11.03 2.28
N VAL A 164 25.28 -10.61 2.37
CA VAL A 164 24.66 -9.72 1.37
C VAL A 164 25.32 -8.34 1.36
N ALA A 165 25.64 -7.78 2.53
CA ALA A 165 26.34 -6.50 2.61
C ALA A 165 27.71 -6.57 1.90
N VAL A 166 28.50 -7.61 2.20
CA VAL A 166 29.79 -7.86 1.55
C VAL A 166 29.62 -8.05 0.03
N ALA A 167 28.61 -8.81 -0.41
CA ALA A 167 28.31 -9.00 -1.83
C ALA A 167 28.06 -7.66 -2.54
N LYS A 168 27.25 -6.77 -1.95
CA LYS A 168 26.97 -5.45 -2.54
C LYS A 168 28.20 -4.54 -2.57
N VAL A 169 29.08 -4.64 -1.58
CA VAL A 169 30.37 -3.93 -1.60
C VAL A 169 31.23 -4.41 -2.77
N PHE A 170 31.37 -5.72 -3.00
CA PHE A 170 32.09 -6.26 -4.17
C PHE A 170 31.50 -5.75 -5.49
N SER A 171 30.18 -5.80 -5.63
CA SER A 171 29.50 -5.24 -6.81
C SER A 171 29.83 -3.76 -7.04
N LEU A 172 29.80 -2.95 -5.98
CA LEU A 172 30.06 -1.51 -6.06
C LEU A 172 31.53 -1.22 -6.38
N LEU A 173 32.46 -1.97 -5.80
CA LEU A 173 33.89 -1.84 -6.08
C LEU A 173 34.21 -2.17 -7.55
N ASP A 174 33.59 -3.20 -8.11
CA ASP A 174 33.77 -3.55 -9.52
C ASP A 174 33.21 -2.48 -10.45
N VAL A 175 32.05 -1.91 -10.13
CA VAL A 175 31.46 -0.77 -10.88
C VAL A 175 32.36 0.47 -10.77
N LEU A 176 32.85 0.79 -9.56
CA LEU A 176 33.71 1.94 -9.32
C LEU A 176 35.07 1.78 -10.01
N HIS A 177 35.66 0.58 -9.97
CA HIS A 177 36.91 0.28 -10.68
C HIS A 177 36.73 0.43 -12.18
N GLU A 178 35.64 -0.09 -12.75
CA GLU A 178 35.37 0.08 -14.19
C GLU A 178 35.08 1.55 -14.54
N TYR A 179 34.38 2.29 -13.69
CA TYR A 179 34.15 3.74 -13.87
C TYR A 179 35.44 4.55 -13.83
N LEU A 180 36.35 4.27 -12.88
CA LEU A 180 37.66 4.92 -12.77
C LEU A 180 38.60 4.54 -13.93
N ARG A 181 38.51 3.28 -14.42
CA ARG A 181 39.25 2.80 -15.58
C ARG A 181 38.76 3.48 -16.87
N LEU A 182 37.46 3.72 -16.99
CA LEU A 182 36.85 4.49 -18.09
C LEU A 182 37.17 5.99 -17.98
N SER A 183 37.23 6.56 -16.78
CA SER A 183 37.57 7.99 -16.59
C SER A 183 39.02 8.31 -16.93
N LYS A 184 39.95 7.36 -16.72
CA LYS A 184 41.36 7.49 -17.13
C LYS A 184 41.62 7.30 -18.63
N LYS A 185 40.70 6.68 -19.39
CA LYS A 185 40.91 6.34 -20.81
C LYS A 185 40.42 7.40 -21.79
N LEU A 186 39.87 8.52 -21.32
CA LEU A 186 39.13 9.41 -22.21
C LEU A 186 39.39 10.89 -21.96
N GLU A 187 40.42 11.38 -22.63
CA GLU A 187 40.61 12.80 -22.93
C GLU A 187 39.40 13.36 -23.70
N THR A 188 38.50 13.95 -22.93
CA THR A 188 38.02 15.34 -22.97
C THR A 188 37.21 15.92 -24.13
N TRP A 189 37.03 15.30 -25.31
CA TRP A 189 36.15 15.90 -26.36
C TRP A 189 35.06 15.00 -26.95
N TYR A 190 35.29 13.68 -27.04
CA TYR A 190 34.33 12.76 -27.70
C TYR A 190 33.08 12.45 -26.86
N TRP A 191 33.22 12.39 -25.52
CA TRP A 191 32.10 12.12 -24.63
C TRP A 191 31.21 13.34 -24.36
N MET A 192 31.76 14.55 -24.38
CA MET A 192 30.93 15.76 -24.33
C MET A 192 29.99 15.83 -25.55
N ALA A 193 30.47 15.51 -26.75
CA ALA A 193 29.63 15.46 -27.95
C ALA A 193 28.53 14.39 -27.90
N ARG A 194 28.80 13.20 -27.35
CA ARG A 194 27.78 12.13 -27.18
C ARG A 194 26.80 12.39 -26.06
N VAL A 195 27.21 13.00 -24.96
CA VAL A 195 26.31 13.43 -23.88
C VAL A 195 25.39 14.54 -24.41
N ILE A 196 25.91 15.51 -25.18
CA ILE A 196 25.09 16.53 -25.85
C ILE A 196 24.13 15.90 -26.88
N ALA A 197 24.56 14.90 -27.65
CA ALA A 197 23.69 14.17 -28.60
C ALA A 197 22.61 13.32 -27.90
N TYR A 198 22.94 12.71 -26.75
CA TYR A 198 22.00 11.97 -25.91
C TYR A 198 20.98 12.91 -25.25
N PHE A 199 21.43 14.04 -24.69
CA PHE A 199 20.52 15.08 -24.20
C PHE A 199 19.66 15.70 -25.30
N LYS A 200 20.16 15.78 -26.55
CA LYS A 200 19.36 16.15 -27.73
C LYS A 200 18.33 15.10 -28.18
N SER A 201 18.50 13.82 -27.83
CA SER A 201 17.56 12.73 -28.21
C SER A 201 16.53 12.38 -27.13
N ILE A 202 16.73 12.87 -25.90
CA ILE A 202 15.72 12.81 -24.83
C ILE A 202 14.36 13.42 -25.26
N PRO A 203 14.27 14.62 -25.89
CA PRO A 203 12.97 15.18 -26.29
C PRO A 203 12.25 14.40 -27.38
N SER A 204 12.95 13.68 -28.28
CA SER A 204 12.28 12.90 -29.34
C SER A 204 11.72 11.57 -28.82
N ARG A 205 12.46 10.88 -27.95
CA ARG A 205 12.00 9.61 -27.35
C ARG A 205 10.90 9.82 -26.32
N THR A 206 10.93 10.92 -25.55
CA THR A 206 9.79 11.31 -24.71
C THR A 206 8.61 11.77 -25.55
N SER A 207 8.82 12.43 -26.69
CA SER A 207 7.74 12.77 -27.64
C SER A 207 7.07 11.52 -28.21
N GLU A 208 7.82 10.49 -28.59
CA GLU A 208 7.26 9.23 -29.09
C GLU A 208 6.47 8.48 -28.01
N TYR A 209 6.98 8.41 -26.79
CA TYR A 209 6.26 7.83 -25.65
C TYR A 209 5.00 8.64 -25.29
N LEU A 210 5.08 9.98 -25.30
CA LEU A 210 3.92 10.86 -25.10
C LEU A 210 2.89 10.71 -26.23
N LYS A 211 3.34 10.50 -27.48
CA LYS A 211 2.46 10.22 -28.63
C LYS A 211 1.78 8.86 -28.50
N SER A 212 2.48 7.81 -28.05
CA SER A 212 1.86 6.50 -27.82
C SER A 212 0.87 6.57 -26.67
N LEU A 213 1.25 7.21 -25.55
CA LEU A 213 0.37 7.40 -24.41
C LEU A 213 -0.87 8.22 -24.79
N ALA A 214 -0.71 9.31 -25.54
CA ALA A 214 -1.83 10.09 -26.05
C ALA A 214 -2.73 9.28 -27.00
N SER A 215 -2.14 8.40 -27.82
CA SER A 215 -2.89 7.47 -28.68
C SER A 215 -3.69 6.45 -27.86
N ASP A 216 -3.10 5.91 -26.79
CA ASP A 216 -3.76 4.94 -25.91
C ASP A 216 -4.92 5.58 -25.16
N TYR A 217 -4.73 6.78 -24.59
CA TYR A 217 -5.81 7.55 -23.97
C TYR A 217 -6.91 7.94 -24.98
N LYS A 218 -6.54 8.35 -26.19
CA LYS A 218 -7.52 8.63 -27.26
C LYS A 218 -8.33 7.39 -27.61
N THR A 219 -7.69 6.23 -27.70
CA THR A 219 -8.35 4.96 -28.02
C THR A 219 -9.30 4.55 -26.90
N ALA A 220 -8.87 4.65 -25.64
CA ALA A 220 -9.72 4.39 -24.48
C ALA A 220 -10.96 5.30 -24.44
N VAL A 221 -10.81 6.60 -24.75
CA VAL A 221 -11.95 7.53 -24.84
C VAL A 221 -12.90 7.14 -25.97
N VAL A 222 -12.35 6.79 -27.15
CA VAL A 222 -13.16 6.33 -28.29
C VAL A 222 -13.95 5.07 -27.93
N ASP A 223 -13.35 4.14 -27.20
CA ASP A 223 -14.00 2.89 -26.78
C ASP A 223 -15.06 3.13 -25.71
N VAL A 224 -14.84 4.06 -24.76
CA VAL A 224 -15.86 4.49 -23.80
C VAL A 224 -17.06 5.13 -24.51
N VAL A 225 -16.83 5.95 -25.55
CA VAL A 225 -17.91 6.55 -26.34
C VAL A 225 -18.68 5.49 -27.14
N LYS A 226 -17.98 4.51 -27.73
CA LYS A 226 -18.62 3.40 -28.45
C LYS A 226 -19.45 2.52 -27.52
N ASP A 227 -18.91 2.14 -26.36
CA ASP A 227 -19.64 1.33 -25.37
C ASP A 227 -20.81 2.13 -24.76
N GLY A 228 -20.63 3.45 -24.57
CA GLY A 228 -21.68 4.36 -24.16
C GLY A 228 -22.85 4.44 -25.15
N ARG A 229 -22.57 4.40 -26.47
CA ARG A 229 -23.60 4.32 -27.52
C ARG A 229 -24.26 2.94 -27.58
N ALA A 230 -23.52 1.87 -27.31
CA ALA A 230 -24.05 0.51 -27.33
C ALA A 230 -25.00 0.25 -26.15
N LYS A 231 -24.77 0.86 -24.98
CA LYS A 231 -25.55 0.63 -23.75
C LYS A 231 -25.90 1.95 -23.04
N PRO A 232 -26.86 2.74 -23.57
CA PRO A 232 -27.11 4.11 -23.10
C PRO A 232 -27.59 4.19 -21.65
N VAL A 233 -28.40 3.24 -21.18
CA VAL A 233 -28.91 3.24 -19.80
C VAL A 233 -27.79 2.99 -18.77
N LYS A 234 -26.90 2.03 -19.05
CA LYS A 234 -25.75 1.73 -18.17
C LYS A 234 -24.75 2.90 -18.14
N ALA A 235 -24.49 3.49 -19.30
CA ALA A 235 -23.64 4.68 -19.41
C ALA A 235 -24.23 5.87 -18.66
N ALA A 236 -25.54 6.12 -18.77
CA ALA A 236 -26.23 7.18 -18.04
C ALA A 236 -26.11 6.97 -16.52
N MET A 237 -26.36 5.76 -16.01
CA MET A 237 -26.19 5.44 -14.59
C MET A 237 -24.75 5.66 -14.11
N CYS A 238 -23.75 5.12 -14.82
CA CYS A 238 -22.35 5.30 -14.45
C CYS A 238 -21.92 6.78 -14.49
N SER A 239 -22.35 7.53 -15.51
CA SER A 239 -22.06 8.96 -15.62
C SER A 239 -22.70 9.77 -14.50
N ALA A 240 -23.93 9.44 -14.10
CA ALA A 240 -24.62 10.09 -12.98
C ALA A 240 -23.89 9.83 -11.64
N VAL A 241 -23.40 8.60 -11.41
CA VAL A 241 -22.60 8.29 -10.21
C VAL A 241 -21.28 9.07 -10.22
N LEU A 242 -20.57 9.12 -11.36
CA LEU A 242 -19.31 9.86 -11.47
C LEU A 242 -19.50 11.36 -11.25
N VAL A 243 -20.55 11.95 -11.84
CA VAL A 243 -20.91 13.36 -11.62
C VAL A 243 -21.30 13.60 -10.17
N GLY A 244 -22.07 12.70 -9.54
CA GLY A 244 -22.43 12.77 -8.13
C GLY A 244 -21.21 12.73 -7.21
N LEU A 245 -20.28 11.82 -7.46
CA LEU A 245 -19.02 11.71 -6.71
C LEU A 245 -18.11 12.93 -6.93
N ALA A 246 -18.00 13.42 -8.17
CA ALA A 246 -17.23 14.63 -8.46
C ALA A 246 -17.84 15.87 -7.80
N TYR A 247 -19.17 15.96 -7.77
CA TYR A 247 -19.90 17.00 -7.05
C TYR A 247 -19.66 16.90 -5.54
N ALA A 248 -19.77 15.70 -4.97
CA ALA A 248 -19.50 15.44 -3.55
C ALA A 248 -18.05 15.82 -3.17
N TYR A 249 -17.07 15.43 -3.98
CA TYR A 249 -15.67 15.79 -3.78
C TYR A 249 -15.44 17.30 -3.84
N LYS A 250 -15.97 17.98 -4.87
CA LYS A 250 -15.79 19.43 -5.04
C LYS A 250 -16.49 20.24 -3.95
N THR A 251 -17.59 19.73 -3.41
CA THR A 251 -18.37 20.40 -2.36
C THR A 251 -18.03 19.87 -0.96
N ASN A 252 -17.01 19.03 -0.81
CA ASN A 252 -16.66 18.49 0.50
C ASN A 252 -16.19 19.62 1.44
N PRO A 253 -16.84 19.86 2.60
CA PRO A 253 -16.47 20.97 3.48
C PRO A 253 -15.10 20.74 4.12
N THR A 254 -14.22 21.73 4.05
CA THR A 254 -12.89 21.70 4.67
C THR A 254 -12.96 22.06 6.16
N GLU A 255 -11.88 21.79 6.91
CA GLU A 255 -11.77 22.17 8.33
C GLU A 255 -12.07 23.66 8.57
N ARG A 256 -11.57 24.53 7.68
CA ARG A 256 -11.82 25.98 7.75
C ARG A 256 -13.29 26.32 7.55
N ASP A 257 -13.96 25.63 6.64
CA ASP A 257 -15.39 25.83 6.38
C ASP A 257 -16.24 25.45 7.59
N VAL A 258 -15.83 24.42 8.35
CA VAL A 258 -16.49 24.06 9.61
C VAL A 258 -16.41 25.18 10.63
N LEU A 259 -15.21 25.72 10.83
CA LEU A 259 -14.97 26.80 11.79
C LEU A 259 -15.74 28.06 11.39
N ASN A 260 -15.74 28.39 10.10
CA ASN A 260 -16.51 29.52 9.56
C ASN A 260 -18.02 29.32 9.79
N GLU A 261 -18.54 28.10 9.60
CA GLU A 261 -19.96 27.80 9.84
C GLU A 261 -20.30 27.95 11.32
N PHE A 262 -19.44 27.52 12.25
CA PHE A 262 -19.66 27.72 13.69
C PHE A 262 -19.73 29.20 14.06
N VAL A 263 -18.83 30.02 13.51
CA VAL A 263 -18.83 31.47 13.73
C VAL A 263 -20.11 32.09 13.18
N LYS A 264 -20.51 31.73 11.95
CA LYS A 264 -21.73 32.23 11.32
C LYS A 264 -22.98 31.89 12.12
N LYS A 265 -23.08 30.66 12.63
CA LYS A 265 -24.20 30.21 13.48
C LYS A 265 -24.22 30.92 14.84
N ARG A 266 -23.06 31.16 15.46
CA ARG A 266 -22.97 31.99 16.68
C ARG A 266 -23.44 33.42 16.43
N GLN A 267 -22.97 34.03 15.35
CA GLN A 267 -23.37 35.40 15.00
C GLN A 267 -24.88 35.49 14.79
N LEU A 268 -25.50 34.47 14.21
CA LEU A 268 -26.95 34.37 14.09
C LEU A 268 -27.65 34.34 15.45
N LEU A 269 -27.22 33.50 16.39
CA LEU A 269 -27.83 33.45 17.73
C LEU A 269 -27.63 34.74 18.52
N VAL A 270 -26.48 35.40 18.39
CA VAL A 270 -26.23 36.68 19.07
C VAL A 270 -27.22 37.78 18.64
N THR A 271 -27.84 37.67 17.47
CA THR A 271 -28.88 38.64 17.05
C THR A 271 -30.22 38.43 17.74
N LEU A 272 -30.43 37.29 18.40
CA LEU A 272 -31.65 36.98 19.11
C LEU A 272 -31.45 37.13 20.63
N PRO A 273 -32.51 37.47 21.39
CA PRO A 273 -32.50 37.34 22.83
C PRO A 273 -32.40 35.88 23.26
N ASN A 274 -31.61 35.61 24.31
CA ASN A 274 -31.45 34.27 24.86
C ASN A 274 -32.77 33.58 25.27
N THR A 275 -33.84 34.34 25.53
CA THR A 275 -35.15 33.80 25.95
C THR A 275 -35.84 33.00 24.85
N ILE A 276 -35.63 33.37 23.58
CA ILE A 276 -36.28 32.72 22.43
C ILE A 276 -35.36 31.71 21.73
N HIS A 277 -34.16 31.48 22.25
CA HIS A 277 -33.25 30.49 21.67
C HIS A 277 -33.78 29.08 21.88
N LYS A 278 -33.67 28.27 20.83
CA LYS A 278 -33.81 26.82 20.97
C LYS A 278 -32.63 26.27 21.77
N ARG A 279 -32.88 25.71 22.95
CA ARG A 279 -31.83 25.19 23.86
C ARG A 279 -30.89 24.17 23.20
N GLU A 280 -31.40 23.33 22.31
CA GLU A 280 -30.59 22.37 21.52
C GLU A 280 -29.56 23.06 20.62
N ALA A 281 -29.88 24.22 20.04
CA ALA A 281 -28.97 24.97 19.17
C ALA A 281 -27.83 25.60 19.98
N ASP A 282 -28.15 26.14 21.16
CA ASP A 282 -27.17 26.68 22.12
C ASP A 282 -26.24 25.58 22.64
N GLU A 283 -26.79 24.45 23.09
CA GLU A 283 -26.01 23.30 23.55
C GLU A 283 -25.10 22.74 22.44
N ALA A 284 -25.61 22.66 21.20
CA ALA A 284 -24.83 22.19 20.06
C ALA A 284 -23.60 23.06 19.77
N LEU A 285 -23.71 24.39 19.88
CA LEU A 285 -22.57 25.30 19.73
C LEU A 285 -21.66 25.29 20.96
N ARG A 286 -22.23 25.27 22.16
CA ARG A 286 -21.46 25.22 23.41
C ARG A 286 -20.53 24.02 23.44
N LEU A 287 -21.05 22.82 23.21
CA LEU A 287 -20.26 21.59 23.20
C LEU A 287 -19.12 21.64 22.18
N ARG A 288 -19.38 22.13 20.96
CA ARG A 288 -18.36 22.28 19.92
C ARG A 288 -17.29 23.31 20.29
N THR A 289 -17.68 24.36 21.00
CA THR A 289 -16.75 25.38 21.54
C THR A 289 -15.86 24.77 22.61
N ASP A 290 -16.44 23.99 23.52
CA ASP A 290 -15.69 23.30 24.58
C ASP A 290 -14.67 22.32 23.97
N PHE A 291 -15.06 21.54 22.94
CA PHE A 291 -14.13 20.62 22.26
C PHE A 291 -13.04 21.35 21.47
N LEU A 292 -13.34 22.52 20.88
CA LEU A 292 -12.32 23.35 20.25
C LEU A 292 -11.33 23.90 21.27
N ASN A 293 -11.82 24.39 22.41
CA ASN A 293 -10.98 24.93 23.48
C ASN A 293 -10.09 23.86 24.11
N GLN A 294 -10.58 22.61 24.19
CA GLN A 294 -9.83 21.44 24.65
C GLN A 294 -8.91 20.84 23.57
N ASN A 295 -8.88 21.41 22.36
CA ASN A 295 -8.18 20.85 21.19
C ASN A 295 -8.50 19.36 20.94
N SER A 296 -9.70 18.92 21.32
CA SER A 296 -10.17 17.53 21.21
C SER A 296 -11.09 17.31 20.01
N LEU A 297 -11.41 18.36 19.24
CA LEU A 297 -12.23 18.26 18.05
C LEU A 297 -11.39 17.86 16.82
N GLN A 298 -11.61 16.67 16.27
CA GLN A 298 -10.88 16.16 15.11
C GLN A 298 -11.72 16.21 13.83
N TYR A 299 -11.14 16.80 12.78
CA TYR A 299 -11.64 16.75 11.41
C TYR A 299 -10.97 15.61 10.64
N ILE A 300 -11.76 14.82 9.91
CA ILE A 300 -11.26 13.77 8.99
C ILE A 300 -11.89 13.99 7.61
N ASP A 301 -11.05 14.08 6.58
CA ASP A 301 -11.46 14.12 5.18
C ASP A 301 -11.55 12.70 4.60
N CYS A 302 -12.74 12.29 4.15
CA CYS A 302 -13.00 11.00 3.51
C CYS A 302 -13.19 11.12 1.99
N PHE A 303 -12.60 12.14 1.35
CA PHE A 303 -12.70 12.50 -0.06
C PHE A 303 -14.08 13.00 -0.51
N PHE A 304 -15.14 12.22 -0.29
CA PHE A 304 -16.51 12.56 -0.74
C PHE A 304 -17.40 13.13 0.36
N PHE A 305 -16.96 12.99 1.61
CA PHE A 305 -17.60 13.53 2.80
C PHE A 305 -16.53 13.77 3.87
N SER A 306 -16.87 14.55 4.88
CA SER A 306 -16.01 14.88 6.00
C SER A 306 -16.67 14.45 7.30
N LEU A 307 -15.88 14.02 8.27
CA LEU A 307 -16.33 13.62 9.59
C LEU A 307 -15.78 14.57 10.65
N LEU A 308 -16.62 14.89 11.63
CA LEU A 308 -16.25 15.66 12.81
C LEU A 308 -16.39 14.77 14.04
N LEU A 309 -15.27 14.55 14.73
CA LEU A 309 -15.14 13.58 15.81
C LEU A 309 -14.68 14.24 17.11
N LYS A 310 -15.16 13.71 18.24
CA LYS A 310 -14.67 14.05 19.58
C LYS A 310 -13.54 13.11 19.98
N LEU A 311 -12.34 13.63 20.24
CA LEU A 311 -11.29 12.85 20.88
C LEU A 311 -11.51 12.83 22.41
N PRO A 312 -11.21 11.71 23.09
CA PRO A 312 -11.27 11.65 24.56
C PRO A 312 -10.20 12.51 25.24
N TYR A 313 -9.10 12.80 24.54
CA TYR A 313 -7.97 13.60 25.00
C TYR A 313 -7.62 14.68 23.96
N ASP A 314 -6.85 15.69 24.37
CA ASP A 314 -6.24 16.66 23.46
C ASP A 314 -5.32 15.94 22.45
N LYS A 315 -5.31 16.38 21.19
CA LYS A 315 -4.50 15.84 20.09
C LYS A 315 -2.99 15.79 20.42
N ASP A 316 -2.52 16.77 21.18
CA ASP A 316 -1.09 16.94 21.46
C ASP A 316 -0.65 16.23 22.75
N VAL A 317 -1.59 15.70 23.53
CA VAL A 317 -1.29 14.96 24.76
C VAL A 317 -0.65 13.60 24.43
N ARG A 318 0.37 13.25 25.23
CA ARG A 318 1.16 12.02 25.10
C ARG A 318 1.23 11.24 26.42
N ILE A 319 0.10 11.07 27.10
CA ILE A 319 -0.03 10.19 28.27
C ILE A 319 -0.13 8.73 27.86
N TYR A 320 0.22 7.80 28.75
CA TYR A 320 0.21 6.36 28.47
C TYR A 320 -1.13 5.89 27.90
N GLU A 321 -2.25 6.35 28.47
CA GLU A 321 -3.61 6.01 28.06
C GLU A 321 -3.94 6.47 26.63
N SER A 322 -3.32 7.56 26.17
CA SER A 322 -3.49 8.07 24.80
C SER A 322 -2.65 7.30 23.77
N GLN A 323 -1.56 6.64 24.21
CA GLN A 323 -0.58 5.98 23.33
C GLN A 323 -0.77 4.46 23.26
N ASP A 324 -1.31 3.84 24.32
CA ASP A 324 -1.46 2.40 24.41
C ASP A 324 -2.51 1.89 23.41
N LYS A 325 -2.04 1.06 22.47
CA LYS A 325 -2.88 0.44 21.44
C LYS A 325 -3.85 -0.60 22.02
N ASN A 326 -3.57 -1.16 23.21
CA ASN A 326 -4.39 -2.19 23.83
C ASN A 326 -5.63 -1.62 24.53
N ILE A 327 -5.55 -0.37 25.01
CA ILE A 327 -6.66 0.34 25.66
C ILE A 327 -7.61 0.94 24.61
N ARG A 328 -7.07 1.36 23.47
CA ARG A 328 -7.86 2.00 22.41
C ARG A 328 -8.88 1.03 21.81
N ASN A 329 -10.12 1.50 21.68
CA ASN A 329 -11.17 0.77 20.99
C ASN A 329 -10.81 0.55 19.51
N TRP A 330 -11.48 -0.42 18.90
CA TRP A 330 -11.40 -0.62 17.46
C TRP A 330 -11.86 0.64 16.71
N TRP A 331 -11.11 1.04 15.66
CA TRP A 331 -11.21 2.37 15.03
C TRP A 331 -12.62 2.76 14.57
N PHE A 332 -13.39 1.84 13.95
CA PHE A 332 -14.76 2.16 13.53
C PHE A 332 -15.72 2.33 14.72
N LYS A 333 -15.50 1.60 15.82
CA LYS A 333 -16.27 1.77 17.06
C LYS A 333 -15.97 3.13 17.69
N GLU A 334 -14.70 3.54 17.66
CA GLU A 334 -14.27 4.86 18.11
C GLU A 334 -14.90 5.98 17.26
N ILE A 335 -14.94 5.83 15.94
CA ILE A 335 -15.63 6.78 15.04
C ILE A 335 -17.11 6.86 15.39
N TYR A 336 -17.81 5.72 15.47
CA TYR A 336 -19.25 5.71 15.71
C TYR A 336 -19.64 6.32 17.06
N GLN A 337 -18.90 5.99 18.12
CA GLN A 337 -19.16 6.49 19.47
C GLN A 337 -18.85 7.99 19.61
N ASN A 338 -17.86 8.48 18.88
CA ASN A 338 -17.38 9.85 19.00
C ASN A 338 -17.85 10.77 17.85
N LEU A 339 -18.74 10.29 16.99
CA LEU A 339 -19.26 11.06 15.86
C LEU A 339 -20.10 12.24 16.33
N ILE A 340 -19.57 13.45 16.13
CA ILE A 340 -20.29 14.70 16.39
C ILE A 340 -21.13 15.08 15.16
N ASP A 341 -20.56 15.05 13.97
CA ASP A 341 -21.25 15.52 12.76
C ASP A 341 -20.68 14.90 11.49
N VAL A 342 -21.50 14.89 10.44
CA VAL A 342 -21.14 14.46 9.09
C VAL A 342 -21.33 15.64 8.15
N GLY A 343 -20.28 15.96 7.40
CA GLY A 343 -20.26 16.99 6.38
C GLY A 343 -20.31 16.35 5.00
N ALA A 344 -21.30 16.69 4.19
CA ALA A 344 -21.31 16.32 2.78
C ALA A 344 -22.07 17.40 1.98
N PHE A 345 -21.75 17.53 0.69
CA PHE A 345 -22.41 18.51 -0.19
C PHE A 345 -22.37 19.96 0.34
N GLY A 346 -21.26 20.35 0.95
CA GLY A 346 -21.00 21.69 1.49
C GLY A 346 -21.72 22.00 2.80
N LYS A 347 -22.24 20.97 3.47
CA LYS A 347 -23.25 21.12 4.52
C LYS A 347 -22.99 20.16 5.67
N TRP A 348 -23.06 20.66 6.90
CA TRP A 348 -23.03 19.86 8.13
C TRP A 348 -24.45 19.51 8.55
N TYR A 349 -24.77 18.21 8.62
CA TYR A 349 -26.14 17.75 8.74
C TYR A 349 -26.68 17.88 10.16
N ARG A 350 -25.94 17.41 11.18
CA ARG A 350 -26.42 17.46 12.57
C ARG A 350 -26.48 18.90 13.07
N LEU A 351 -25.46 19.71 12.78
CA LEU A 351 -25.48 21.13 13.12
C LEU A 351 -26.66 21.84 12.45
N ARG A 352 -26.96 21.55 11.18
CA ARG A 352 -28.14 22.15 10.51
C ARG A 352 -29.43 21.78 11.24
N GLU A 353 -29.59 20.51 11.59
CA GLU A 353 -30.79 20.00 12.25
C GLU A 353 -31.03 20.68 13.59
N CYS A 354 -29.98 20.83 14.42
CA CYS A 354 -30.07 21.58 15.67
C CYS A 354 -30.48 23.06 15.45
N PHE A 355 -30.08 23.64 14.32
CA PHE A 355 -30.41 25.01 13.91
C PHE A 355 -31.71 25.15 13.13
N SER A 356 -32.50 24.08 12.99
CA SER A 356 -33.86 24.19 12.46
C SER A 356 -34.75 24.83 13.52
N ASN A 357 -35.43 25.93 13.16
CA ASN A 357 -36.27 26.73 14.07
C ASN A 357 -35.52 27.15 15.35
N TYR A 358 -34.31 27.68 15.17
CA TYR A 358 -33.42 28.09 16.27
C TYR A 358 -33.95 29.27 17.09
N ASP A 359 -34.96 29.97 16.58
CA ASP A 359 -35.69 31.11 17.13
C ASP A 359 -36.98 30.72 17.87
N ILE A 360 -37.27 29.42 17.99
CA ILE A 360 -38.42 28.90 18.72
C ILE A 360 -37.94 28.19 19.98
N ASN A 361 -38.29 28.74 21.14
CA ASN A 361 -38.09 28.08 22.41
C ASN A 361 -39.26 27.14 22.73
N ASN A 362 -39.05 25.84 22.52
CA ASN A 362 -40.07 24.82 22.79
C ASN A 362 -40.45 24.71 24.27
N GLU A 363 -39.64 25.18 25.21
CA GLU A 363 -39.95 25.10 26.64
C GLU A 363 -41.11 26.02 27.01
N GLU A 364 -41.17 27.23 26.43
CA GLU A 364 -42.29 28.16 26.62
C GLU A 364 -43.59 27.64 26.00
N LEU A 365 -43.49 26.79 24.98
CA LEU A 365 -44.64 26.21 24.27
C LEU A 365 -45.20 24.95 24.94
N GLN A 366 -44.49 24.36 25.91
CA GLN A 366 -44.96 23.16 26.62
C GLN A 366 -46.19 23.43 27.49
N ASP A 367 -46.28 24.65 28.05
CA ASP A 367 -47.37 25.08 28.92
C ASP A 367 -48.65 25.46 28.14
N LEU A 368 -48.59 25.48 26.81
CA LEU A 368 -49.75 25.74 25.98
C LEU A 368 -50.67 24.51 25.88
N PRO A 369 -51.99 24.70 25.79
CA PRO A 369 -52.94 23.65 25.43
C PRO A 369 -52.56 22.96 24.12
N ASP A 370 -52.81 21.64 24.01
CA ASP A 370 -52.40 20.84 22.84
C ASP A 370 -53.00 21.32 21.51
N ASP A 371 -54.15 22.00 21.53
CA ASP A 371 -54.79 22.62 20.37
C ASP A 371 -54.06 23.88 19.85
N LYS A 372 -53.11 24.41 20.63
CA LYS A 372 -52.36 25.65 20.32
C LYS A 372 -50.86 25.45 20.14
N LYS A 373 -50.37 24.20 20.18
CA LYS A 373 -48.97 23.89 19.88
C LYS A 373 -48.73 23.98 18.36
N PRO A 374 -47.68 24.68 17.91
CA PRO A 374 -47.40 24.94 16.49
C PRO A 374 -46.91 23.72 15.71
#